data_AF-D3UAZ5-F1
#
_entry.id   AF-D3UAZ5-F1
#
_cell.length_a   1.000
_cell.length_b   1.000
_cell.length_c   1.000
_cell.angle_alpha   90.00
_cell.angle_beta   90.00
_cell.angle_gamma   90.00
#
_symmetry.space_group_name_H-M   'P 1'
#
loop_
_entity.id
_entity.type
_entity.pdbx_description
1 polymer ?
#
loop_
_entity_poly.entity_id
_entity_poly.type
_entity_poly.pdbx_seq_one_letter_code
_entity_poly.pdbx_strand_id
1 'polypeptide(L)'
;RAVKWVHDVTPDAPYAITEDFMNKLFNEYNIDYIIHGDDPCLLPDGTDAYALAKKAGRYKQIKRTEGVSTTDIVGRMLLCVRERSASDSHNHSSLQRQFSHGHGQ
;
A
#
# COMPACT_ATOMS: atom_id res chain seq x y z
N ARG A 1 10.43 -12.85 4.75
CA ARG A 1 9.92 -13.98 3.94
C ARG A 1 8.94 -14.82 4.79
N ALA A 2 7.68 -14.41 4.94
CA ALA A 2 6.70 -15.11 5.79
C ALA A 2 5.27 -15.15 5.20
N VAL A 3 5.06 -14.52 4.04
CA VAL A 3 3.74 -14.50 3.37
C VAL A 3 3.63 -15.73 2.48
N LYS A 4 2.59 -16.54 2.70
CA LYS A 4 2.42 -17.87 2.07
C LYS A 4 2.44 -17.90 0.54
N TRP A 5 2.08 -16.80 -0.11
CA TRP A 5 2.00 -16.69 -1.57
C TRP A 5 3.26 -16.09 -2.21
N VAL A 6 4.25 -15.67 -1.41
CA VAL A 6 5.48 -15.06 -1.91
C VAL A 6 6.55 -16.13 -2.07
N HIS A 7 7.03 -16.31 -3.29
CA HIS A 7 8.13 -17.23 -3.61
C HIS A 7 9.49 -16.57 -3.36
N ASP A 8 9.69 -15.39 -3.95
CA ASP A 8 10.94 -14.63 -3.82
C ASP A 8 10.70 -13.14 -3.51
N VAL A 9 11.76 -12.50 -3.00
CA VAL A 9 11.75 -11.10 -2.60
C VAL A 9 12.99 -10.43 -3.19
N THR A 10 12.78 -9.37 -3.95
CA THR A 10 13.83 -8.49 -4.47
C THR A 10 14.02 -7.33 -3.49
N PRO A 11 15.14 -7.26 -2.76
CA PRO A 11 15.44 -6.11 -1.92
C PRO A 11 15.77 -4.88 -2.77
N ASP A 12 15.68 -3.70 -2.17
CA ASP A 12 16.12 -2.43 -2.78
C ASP A 12 15.45 -2.13 -4.14
N ALA A 13 14.19 -2.54 -4.29
CA ALA A 13 13.39 -2.18 -5.46
C ALA A 13 13.24 -0.65 -5.53
N PRO A 14 13.43 -0.03 -6.71
CA PRO A 14 13.29 1.41 -6.85
C PRO A 14 11.85 1.83 -6.58
N TYR A 15 11.67 3.07 -6.09
CA TYR A 15 10.33 3.61 -5.82
C TYR A 15 9.49 3.73 -7.09
N ALA A 16 10.09 4.25 -8.16
CA ALA A 16 9.47 4.34 -9.48
C ALA A 16 9.99 3.23 -10.39
N ILE A 17 9.14 2.73 -11.29
CA ILE A 17 9.56 1.75 -12.29
C ILE A 17 10.43 2.45 -13.33
N THR A 18 11.70 2.04 -13.41
CA THR A 18 12.66 2.50 -14.43
C THR A 18 12.75 1.50 -15.59
N GLU A 19 13.30 1.92 -16.73
CA GLU A 19 13.54 1.03 -17.88
C GLU A 19 14.46 -0.14 -17.51
N ASP A 20 15.55 0.15 -16.79
CA ASP A 20 16.50 -0.88 -16.32
C ASP A 20 15.81 -1.91 -15.41
N PHE A 21 14.95 -1.44 -14.51
CA PHE A 21 14.21 -2.33 -13.62
C PHE A 21 13.18 -3.16 -14.40
N MET A 22 12.47 -2.57 -15.38
CA MET A 22 11.58 -3.34 -16.25
C MET A 22 12.33 -4.42 -17.05
N ASN A 23 13.49 -4.09 -17.61
CA ASN A 23 14.31 -5.05 -18.35
C ASN A 23 14.69 -6.24 -17.46
N LYS A 24 15.10 -5.97 -16.22
CA LYS A 24 15.41 -7.00 -15.23
C LYS A 24 14.18 -7.86 -14.90
N LEU A 25 13.04 -7.24 -14.60
CA LEU A 25 11.80 -7.97 -14.28
C LEU A 25 11.33 -8.87 -15.43
N PHE A 26 11.38 -8.36 -16.66
CA PHE A 26 10.74 -9.02 -17.81
C PHE A 26 11.66 -9.95 -18.59
N ASN A 27 12.95 -9.64 -18.67
CA ASN A 27 13.89 -10.42 -19.48
C ASN A 27 14.76 -11.34 -18.63
N GLU A 28 15.16 -10.93 -17.42
CA GLU A 28 15.97 -11.77 -16.53
C GLU A 28 15.09 -12.64 -15.63
N TYR A 29 14.03 -12.05 -15.06
CA TYR A 29 13.15 -12.75 -14.11
C TYR A 29 11.89 -13.35 -14.74
N ASN A 30 11.66 -13.12 -16.04
CA ASN A 30 10.51 -13.64 -16.78
C ASN A 30 9.16 -13.36 -16.10
N ILE A 31 8.99 -12.15 -15.54
CA ILE A 31 7.73 -11.73 -14.94
C ILE A 31 6.79 -11.24 -16.05
N ASP A 32 5.54 -11.72 -16.02
CA ASP A 32 4.56 -11.34 -17.04
C ASP A 32 3.90 -9.97 -16.77
N TYR A 33 3.59 -9.70 -15.49
CA TYR A 33 2.81 -8.54 -15.07
C TYR A 33 3.31 -7.96 -13.75
N ILE A 34 3.23 -6.63 -13.65
CA ILE A 34 3.33 -5.89 -12.40
C ILE A 34 1.92 -5.64 -11.88
N ILE A 35 1.68 -5.94 -10.60
CA ILE A 35 0.37 -5.80 -9.96
C ILE A 35 0.48 -4.83 -8.77
N HIS A 36 -0.40 -3.84 -8.72
CA HIS A 36 -0.52 -2.89 -7.61
C HIS A 36 -2.00 -2.60 -7.29
N GLY A 37 -2.26 -1.95 -6.16
CA GLY A 37 -3.57 -1.40 -5.85
C GLY A 37 -4.06 -0.39 -6.90
N ASP A 38 -5.35 -0.08 -6.85
CA ASP A 38 -6.01 0.91 -7.69
C ASP A 38 -5.76 2.37 -7.27
N ASP A 39 -5.14 2.59 -6.10
CA ASP A 39 -4.71 3.90 -5.62
C ASP A 39 -3.69 4.58 -6.57
N PRO A 40 -3.81 5.89 -6.86
CA PRO A 40 -2.82 6.64 -7.62
C PRO A 40 -1.46 6.65 -6.94
N CYS A 41 -0.40 6.30 -7.68
CA CYS A 41 0.98 6.33 -7.20
C CYS A 41 1.77 7.36 -8.01
N LEU A 42 1.86 8.57 -7.49
CA LEU A 42 2.44 9.72 -8.19
C LEU A 42 3.83 10.07 -7.66
N LEU A 43 4.70 10.53 -8.57
CA LEU A 43 6.00 11.11 -8.29
C LEU A 43 5.87 12.60 -7.93
N PRO A 44 6.92 13.24 -7.38
CA PRO A 44 6.88 14.65 -7.01
C PRO A 44 6.54 15.62 -8.14
N ASP A 45 6.78 15.22 -9.39
CA ASP A 45 6.43 15.97 -10.61
C ASP A 45 5.00 15.69 -11.11
N GLY A 46 4.23 14.86 -10.40
CA GLY A 46 2.87 14.46 -10.74
C GLY A 46 2.77 13.31 -11.74
N THR A 47 3.90 12.76 -12.20
CA THR A 47 3.89 11.61 -13.13
C THR A 47 3.61 10.30 -12.41
N ASP A 48 3.08 9.32 -13.12
CA ASP A 48 2.71 8.01 -12.57
C ASP A 48 3.95 7.11 -12.42
N ALA A 49 4.19 6.59 -11.21
CA ALA A 49 5.34 5.72 -10.91
C ALA A 49 5.37 4.42 -11.73
N TYR A 50 4.23 4.01 -12.30
CA TYR A 50 4.07 2.83 -13.14
C TYR A 50 3.82 3.15 -14.62
N ALA A 51 4.03 4.40 -15.06
CA ALA A 51 3.75 4.84 -16.43
C ALA A 51 4.38 3.92 -17.49
N LEU A 52 5.63 3.50 -17.30
CA LEU A 52 6.34 2.61 -18.23
C LEU A 52 5.68 1.22 -18.32
N ALA A 53 5.32 0.62 -17.18
CA ALA A 53 4.67 -0.68 -17.13
C ALA A 53 3.26 -0.65 -17.76
N LYS A 54 2.52 0.43 -17.53
CA LYS A 54 1.21 0.69 -18.14
C LYS A 54 1.33 0.84 -19.66
N LYS A 55 2.29 1.64 -20.14
CA LYS A 55 2.56 1.83 -21.58
C LYS A 55 2.94 0.52 -22.26
N ALA A 56 3.67 -0.37 -21.58
CA ALA A 56 4.03 -1.69 -22.08
C ALA A 56 2.87 -2.72 -22.05
N GLY A 57 1.69 -2.37 -21.51
CA GLY A 57 0.56 -3.30 -21.37
C GLY A 57 0.80 -4.41 -20.34
N ARG A 58 1.78 -4.25 -19.45
CA ARG A 58 2.20 -5.25 -18.45
C ARG A 58 1.90 -4.83 -17.01
N TYR A 59 0.89 -3.99 -16.83
CA TYR A 59 0.42 -3.54 -15.52
C TYR A 59 -1.03 -4.00 -15.30
N LYS A 60 -1.32 -4.51 -14.10
CA LYS A 60 -2.67 -4.89 -13.66
C LYS A 60 -2.98 -4.28 -12.30
N GLN A 61 -4.25 -3.99 -12.06
CA GLN A 61 -4.73 -3.47 -10.78
C GLN A 61 -5.51 -4.53 -10.01
N ILE A 62 -5.43 -4.44 -8.68
CA ILE A 62 -6.28 -5.19 -7.76
C ILE A 62 -7.02 -4.22 -6.85
N LYS A 63 -8.25 -4.57 -6.49
CA LYS A 63 -9.06 -3.75 -5.58
C LYS A 63 -8.46 -3.77 -4.18
N ARG A 64 -8.58 -2.62 -3.51
CA ARG A 64 -8.28 -2.50 -2.09
C ARG A 64 -9.05 -3.53 -1.25
N THR A 65 -8.40 -4.05 -0.21
CA THR A 65 -9.08 -4.89 0.80
C THR A 65 -9.83 -4.00 1.77
N GLU A 66 -11.14 -4.23 1.89
CA GLU A 66 -12.02 -3.46 2.76
C GLU A 66 -11.77 -3.75 4.25
N GLY A 67 -12.00 -2.75 5.09
CA GLY A 67 -11.97 -2.89 6.55
C GLY A 67 -10.58 -3.00 7.19
N VAL A 68 -9.50 -2.83 6.42
CA VAL A 68 -8.14 -2.82 6.96
C VAL A 68 -7.22 -1.82 6.24
N SER A 69 -6.43 -1.09 7.01
CA SER A 69 -5.35 -0.23 6.52
C SER A 69 -4.31 -0.01 7.60
N THR A 70 -3.10 0.40 7.22
CA THR A 70 -2.06 0.76 8.21
C THR A 70 -2.53 1.93 9.08
N THR A 71 -3.24 2.91 8.50
CA THR A 71 -3.82 4.04 9.24
C THR A 71 -4.87 3.60 10.25
N ASP A 72 -5.75 2.66 9.89
CA ASP A 72 -6.74 2.09 10.82
C ASP A 72 -6.05 1.36 11.97
N ILE A 73 -5.02 0.56 11.69
CA ILE A 73 -4.24 -0.12 12.74
C ILE A 73 -3.56 0.89 13.67
N VAL A 74 -2.91 1.93 13.13
CA VAL A 74 -2.31 3.00 13.94
C VAL A 74 -3.38 3.71 14.78
N GLY A 75 -4.54 3.99 14.21
CA GLY A 75 -5.69 4.56 14.93
C GLY A 75 -6.11 3.70 16.12
N ARG A 76 -6.22 2.38 15.94
CA ARG A 76 -6.51 1.43 17.04
C ARG A 76 -5.42 1.44 18.11
N MET A 77 -4.14 1.45 17.70
CA MET A 77 -3.01 1.52 18.65
C MET A 77 -3.08 2.80 19.51
N LEU A 78 -3.34 3.95 18.89
CA LEU A 78 -3.45 5.24 19.58
C LEU A 78 -4.64 5.27 20.55
N LEU A 79 -5.78 4.69 20.16
CA LEU A 79 -6.95 4.56 21.04
C LEU A 79 -6.64 3.69 22.26
N CYS A 80 -6.02 2.52 22.08
CA CYS A 80 -5.63 1.66 23.20
C CYS A 80 -4.68 2.35 24.19
N VAL A 81 -3.75 3.19 23.70
CA VAL A 81 -2.86 3.96 24.58
C VAL A 81 -3.64 5.02 25.37
N ARG A 82 -4.55 5.75 24.71
CA ARG A 82 -5.38 6.77 25.38
C ARG A 82 -6.33 6.15 26.42
N GLU A 83 -6.92 4.99 26.13
CA GLU A 83 -7.80 4.29 27.07
C GLU A 83 -7.06 3.85 28.33
N ARG A 84 -5.80 3.42 28.22
CA ARG A 84 -4.96 3.13 29.40
C ARG A 84 -4.65 4.37 30.25
N SER A 85 -4.50 5.54 29.62
CA SER A 85 -4.36 6.81 30.35
C SER A 85 -5.69 7.29 30.95
N ALA A 86 -6.82 6.96 30.33
CA ALA A 86 -8.16 7.32 30.79
C ALA A 86 -8.76 6.32 31.79
N SER A 87 -8.22 5.10 31.94
CA SER A 87 -8.58 4.23 33.06
C SER A 87 -8.18 4.79 34.43
N ASP A 88 -7.33 5.83 34.47
CA ASP A 88 -7.10 6.68 35.65
C ASP A 88 -8.13 7.83 35.78
N SER A 89 -9.02 8.04 34.81
CA SER A 89 -10.08 9.08 34.83
C SER A 89 -11.21 8.78 33.84
N HIS A 90 -12.34 8.26 34.34
CA HIS A 90 -13.55 7.91 33.58
C HIS A 90 -13.98 8.97 32.54
N ASN A 91 -13.99 8.63 31.23
CA ASN A 91 -15.10 8.95 30.33
C ASN A 91 -14.93 8.37 28.91
N HIS A 92 -16.05 7.87 28.39
CA HIS A 92 -16.21 7.12 27.14
C HIS A 92 -16.37 8.05 25.93
N SER A 93 -15.56 7.90 24.88
CA SER A 93 -15.85 8.54 23.57
C SER A 93 -15.52 7.63 22.39
N SER A 94 -16.57 7.29 21.65
CA SER A 94 -16.58 6.39 20.50
C SER A 94 -16.03 7.09 19.25
N LEU A 95 -14.76 6.81 18.91
CA LEU A 95 -14.10 7.31 17.67
C LEU A 95 -13.87 6.23 16.60
N GLN A 96 -14.42 5.02 16.79
CA GLN A 96 -14.13 3.84 15.98
C GLN A 96 -14.55 3.92 14.49
N ARG A 97 -15.12 5.03 14.00
CA ARG A 97 -15.77 5.10 12.67
C ARG A 97 -15.25 6.14 11.67
N GLN A 98 -14.16 6.87 11.98
CA GLN A 98 -13.69 7.96 11.10
C GLN A 98 -12.53 7.61 10.17
N PHE A 99 -11.78 6.52 10.41
CA PHE A 99 -10.57 6.22 9.61
C PHE A 99 -10.79 5.24 8.44
N SER A 100 -11.99 4.67 8.30
CA SER A 100 -12.29 3.66 7.28
C SER A 100 -12.74 4.23 5.94
N HIS A 101 -13.17 5.49 5.88
CA HIS A 101 -13.64 6.11 4.64
C HIS A 101 -12.46 6.83 3.99
N GLY A 102 -11.79 6.16 3.06
CA GLY A 102 -10.94 6.83 2.09
C GLY A 102 -11.79 7.77 1.26
N HIS A 103 -11.67 9.08 1.51
CA HIS A 103 -12.24 10.08 0.62
C HIS A 103 -11.46 10.04 -0.69
N GLY A 104 -11.97 9.25 -1.65
CA GLY A 104 -11.65 9.43 -3.06
C GLY A 104 -12.21 10.79 -3.50
N GLN A 105 -11.33 11.64 -4.05
CA GLN A 105 -11.74 12.70 -4.96
C GLN A 105 -11.81 12.14 -6.37
#